data_AF-A0A4S2T0M0-F1
#
_entry.id   AF-A0A4S2T0M0-F1
#
_cell.length_a   1.000
_cell.length_b   1.000
_cell.length_c   1.000
_cell.angle_alpha   90.00
_cell.angle_beta   90.00
_cell.angle_gamma   90.00
#
_symmetry.space_group_name_H-M   'P 1'
#
loop_
_entity.id
_entity.type
_entity.pdbx_description
1 polymer ?
#
loop_
_entity_poly.entity_id
_entity_poly.type
_entity_poly.pdbx_seq_one_letter_code
_entity_poly.pdbx_strand_id
1 'polypeptide(L)'
;MTGPELAESLLRETDDAGVRAATRLLGAYDDGSWLRRLMEDRTLETAADRPMIKRSGAHRSVDWEALGRLMLTLGWSRRASRSEVAVLEVAASLVGGCAVRLRQVVEALDEAELRLVLRAVEEAADGRRT
;
A
#
# COMPACT_ATOMS: atom_id res chain seq x y z
N MET A 1 -2.15 9.90 -15.78
CA MET A 1 -1.08 9.36 -14.93
C MET A 1 -1.46 7.95 -14.57
N THR A 2 -0.65 6.98 -14.98
CA THR A 2 -0.82 5.57 -14.66
C THR A 2 -0.51 5.30 -13.19
N GLY A 3 -0.89 4.13 -12.68
CA GLY A 3 -0.59 3.72 -11.31
C GLY A 3 0.92 3.69 -11.00
N PRO A 4 1.77 3.11 -11.86
CA PRO A 4 3.23 3.14 -11.68
C PRO A 4 3.80 4.56 -11.69
N GLU A 5 3.36 5.43 -12.60
CA GLU A 5 3.79 6.85 -12.62
C GLU A 5 3.40 7.57 -11.32
N LEU A 6 2.20 7.29 -10.81
CA LEU A 6 1.72 7.84 -9.54
C LEU A 6 2.59 7.34 -8.38
N ALA A 7 2.92 6.04 -8.33
CA ALA A 7 3.80 5.49 -7.31
C ALA A 7 5.17 6.18 -7.30
N GLU A 8 5.83 6.31 -8.45
CA GLU A 8 7.13 6.99 -8.54
C GLU A 8 7.04 8.46 -8.12
N SER A 9 5.92 9.14 -8.40
CA SER A 9 5.72 10.52 -7.93
C SER A 9 5.66 10.65 -6.41
N LEU A 10 5.24 9.58 -5.71
CA LEU A 10 5.12 9.50 -4.25
C LEU A 10 6.41 9.02 -3.55
N LEU A 11 7.40 8.52 -4.31
CA LEU A 11 8.63 7.91 -3.80
C LEU A 11 9.87 8.82 -3.81
N ARG A 12 9.75 10.07 -4.27
CA ARG A 12 10.90 10.95 -4.61
C ARG A 12 11.98 11.13 -3.53
N GLU A 13 11.72 10.82 -2.27
CA GLU A 13 12.65 11.08 -1.16
C GLU A 13 12.86 9.89 -0.20
N THR A 14 12.35 8.70 -0.54
CA THR A 14 12.44 7.55 0.38
C THR A 14 13.52 6.55 -0.03
N ASP A 15 14.55 6.44 0.80
CA ASP A 15 15.56 5.40 0.69
C ASP A 15 15.13 4.07 1.32
N ASP A 16 13.99 4.06 2.04
CA ASP A 16 13.42 2.85 2.62
C ASP A 16 12.88 1.91 1.53
N ALA A 17 13.51 0.74 1.40
CA ALA A 17 13.15 -0.26 0.41
C ALA A 17 11.77 -0.88 0.63
N GLY A 18 11.34 -1.01 1.88
CA GLY A 18 9.99 -1.50 2.21
C GLY A 18 8.93 -0.51 1.76
N VAL A 19 9.15 0.79 2.00
CA VAL A 19 8.27 1.87 1.51
C VAL A 19 8.24 1.91 -0.02
N ARG A 20 9.39 1.79 -0.70
CA ARG A 20 9.44 1.73 -2.17
C ARG A 20 8.63 0.56 -2.71
N ALA A 21 8.93 -0.65 -2.23
CA ALA A 21 8.26 -1.87 -2.64
C ALA A 21 6.74 -1.81 -2.40
N ALA A 22 6.33 -1.34 -1.23
CA ALA A 22 4.91 -1.19 -0.88
C ALA A 22 4.20 -0.17 -1.80
N THR A 23 4.81 0.99 -2.04
CA THR A 23 4.21 2.01 -2.91
C THR A 23 4.13 1.54 -4.36
N ARG A 24 5.17 0.86 -4.86
CA ARG A 24 5.18 0.27 -6.21
C ARG A 24 4.16 -0.86 -6.36
N LEU A 25 4.00 -1.71 -5.35
CA LEU A 25 2.95 -2.72 -5.30
C LEU A 25 1.58 -2.07 -5.47
N LEU A 26 1.28 -1.04 -4.66
CA LEU A 26 0.00 -0.33 -4.74
C LEU A 26 -0.19 0.37 -6.09
N GLY A 27 0.88 0.88 -6.71
CA GLY A 27 0.82 1.50 -8.04
C GLY A 27 0.64 0.49 -9.18
N ALA A 28 1.20 -0.70 -9.06
CA ALA A 28 1.08 -1.74 -10.08
C ALA A 28 -0.27 -2.47 -10.02
N TYR A 29 -0.86 -2.58 -8.83
CA TYR A 29 -2.14 -3.23 -8.63
C TYR A 29 -3.30 -2.40 -9.19
N ASP A 30 -4.08 -2.98 -10.10
CA ASP A 30 -5.29 -2.36 -10.69
C ASP A 30 -5.08 -0.89 -11.11
N ASP A 31 -3.96 -0.68 -11.84
CA ASP A 31 -3.47 0.64 -12.27
C ASP A 31 -3.37 1.68 -11.14
N GLY A 32 -3.10 1.30 -9.90
CA GLY A 32 -2.92 2.26 -8.80
C GLY A 32 -4.23 2.67 -8.12
N SER A 33 -5.29 1.87 -8.22
CA SER A 33 -6.60 2.18 -7.63
C SER A 33 -6.51 2.51 -6.14
N TRP A 34 -5.70 1.77 -5.36
CA TRP A 34 -5.45 2.11 -3.95
C TRP A 34 -4.79 3.46 -3.76
N LEU A 35 -3.74 3.79 -4.51
CA LEU A 35 -3.06 5.08 -4.37
C LEU A 35 -4.01 6.24 -4.65
N ARG A 36 -4.89 6.12 -5.66
CA ARG A 36 -5.91 7.13 -5.96
C ARG A 36 -6.93 7.24 -4.83
N ARG A 37 -7.43 6.11 -4.32
CA ARG A 37 -8.35 6.09 -3.16
C ARG A 37 -7.73 6.76 -1.94
N LEU A 38 -6.46 6.49 -1.62
CA LEU A 38 -5.76 7.16 -0.52
C LEU A 38 -5.66 8.67 -0.74
N MET A 39 -5.55 9.15 -1.98
CA MET A 39 -5.46 10.59 -2.27
C MET A 39 -6.81 11.31 -2.23
N GLU A 40 -7.90 10.61 -2.53
CA GLU A 40 -9.19 11.22 -2.88
C GLU A 40 -10.30 10.89 -1.87
N ASP A 41 -10.25 9.71 -1.24
CA ASP A 41 -11.33 9.20 -0.40
C ASP A 41 -11.25 9.73 1.04
N ARG A 42 -12.02 10.80 1.29
CA ARG A 42 -12.19 11.40 2.62
C ARG A 42 -12.78 10.47 3.66
N THR A 43 -13.48 9.40 3.24
CA THR A 43 -14.01 8.42 4.19
C THR A 43 -12.91 7.59 4.82
N LEU A 44 -11.83 7.30 4.07
CA LEU A 44 -10.64 6.62 4.60
C LEU A 44 -9.89 7.51 5.59
N GLU A 45 -9.72 8.79 5.27
CA GLU A 45 -9.09 9.75 6.18
C GLU A 45 -9.88 9.88 7.50
N THR A 46 -11.20 9.94 7.41
CA THR A 46 -12.09 10.00 8.57
C THR A 46 -11.99 8.73 9.41
N ALA A 47 -11.97 7.56 8.77
CA ALA A 47 -11.85 6.27 9.44
C ALA A 47 -10.49 6.07 10.12
N ALA A 48 -9.43 6.71 9.62
CA ALA A 48 -8.09 6.66 10.20
C ALA A 48 -7.78 7.82 11.17
N ASP A 49 -8.68 8.79 11.27
CA ASP A 49 -8.51 10.05 12.01
C ASP A 49 -7.25 10.84 11.59
N ARG A 50 -6.86 10.74 10.31
CA ARG A 50 -5.65 11.36 9.76
C ARG A 50 -5.64 11.35 8.23
N PRO A 51 -5.01 12.34 7.56
CA PRO A 51 -4.78 12.28 6.11
C PRO A 51 -3.98 11.04 5.70
N MET A 52 -4.42 10.37 4.63
CA MET A 52 -3.72 9.20 4.06
C MET A 52 -2.45 9.59 3.30
N ILE A 53 -2.30 10.86 2.94
CA ILE A 53 -1.15 11.39 2.21
C ILE A 53 -0.49 12.48 3.07
N LYS A 54 0.77 12.26 3.45
CA LYS A 54 1.61 13.29 4.09
C LYS A 54 2.02 14.31 3.05
N ARG A 55 2.06 15.58 3.45
CA ARG A 55 2.58 16.69 2.63
C ARG A 55 3.73 17.35 3.37
N SER A 56 4.90 17.38 2.74
CA SER A 56 6.08 18.12 3.22
C SER A 56 6.55 19.03 2.10
N GLY A 57 6.24 20.33 2.18
CA GLY A 57 6.47 21.26 1.08
C GLY A 57 5.76 20.83 -0.21
N ALA A 58 6.52 20.66 -1.29
CA ALA A 58 6.01 20.19 -2.59
C ALA A 58 5.87 18.66 -2.68
N HIS A 59 6.32 17.91 -1.66
CA HIS A 59 6.40 16.46 -1.70
C HIS A 59 5.20 15.80 -1.03
N ARG A 60 4.80 14.67 -1.60
CA ARG A 60 3.65 13.87 -1.17
C ARG A 60 4.11 12.43 -1.01
N SER A 61 3.69 11.78 0.08
CA SER A 61 3.96 10.37 0.32
C SER A 61 2.80 9.72 1.07
N VAL A 62 2.70 8.41 1.01
CA VAL A 62 1.68 7.65 1.76
C VAL A 62 1.95 7.78 3.26
N ASP A 63 0.92 8.11 4.03
CA ASP A 63 0.95 8.06 5.48
C ASP A 63 0.72 6.62 5.97
N TRP A 64 1.79 5.84 6.04
CA TRP A 64 1.73 4.43 6.48
C TRP A 64 1.22 4.25 7.92
N GLU A 65 1.38 5.27 8.77
CA GLU A 65 0.81 5.24 10.13
C GLU A 65 -0.72 5.40 10.06
N ALA A 66 -1.21 6.33 9.25
CA ALA A 66 -2.64 6.50 9.01
C ALA A 66 -3.26 5.24 8.38
N LEU A 67 -2.54 4.61 7.44
CA LEU A 67 -2.96 3.36 6.82
C LEU A 67 -3.01 2.19 7.82
N GLY A 68 -2.05 2.11 8.75
CA GLY A 68 -2.09 1.16 9.87
C GLY A 68 -3.30 1.39 10.80
N ARG A 69 -3.64 2.66 11.09
CA ARG A 69 -4.84 2.99 11.88
C ARG A 69 -6.13 2.61 11.16
N LEU A 70 -6.23 2.89 9.86
CA LEU A 70 -7.35 2.50 9.03
C LEU A 70 -7.63 0.99 9.15
N MET A 71 -6.58 0.18 9.11
CA MET A 71 -6.69 -1.28 9.20
C MET A 71 -7.26 -1.78 10.53
N LEU A 72 -7.13 -0.99 11.61
CA LEU A 72 -7.70 -1.30 12.93
C LEU A 72 -9.17 -0.86 13.04
N THR A 73 -9.68 -0.05 12.11
CA THR A 73 -11.03 0.50 12.17
C THR A 73 -12.08 -0.49 11.64
N LEU A 74 -13.00 -0.92 12.51
CA LEU A 74 -14.04 -1.89 12.13
C LEU A 74 -14.83 -1.46 10.88
N GLY A 75 -14.81 -2.31 9.86
CA GLY A 75 -15.61 -2.12 8.64
C GLY A 75 -15.00 -1.22 7.57
N TRP A 76 -13.74 -0.77 7.73
CA TRP A 76 -13.04 0.04 6.72
C TRP A 76 -13.04 -0.63 5.31
N SER A 77 -12.94 -1.95 5.28
CA SER A 77 -12.84 -2.76 4.06
C SER A 77 -14.20 -3.20 3.49
N ARG A 78 -15.34 -2.76 4.03
CA ARG A 78 -16.68 -3.24 3.62
C ARG A 78 -16.98 -3.09 2.12
N ARG A 79 -16.34 -2.13 1.45
CA ARG A 79 -16.52 -1.88 0.01
C ARG A 79 -15.38 -2.41 -0.86
N ALA A 80 -14.36 -3.03 -0.26
CA ALA A 80 -13.21 -3.57 -0.98
C ALA A 80 -13.37 -5.09 -1.20
N SER A 81 -12.86 -5.57 -2.32
CA SER A 81 -12.75 -6.99 -2.64
C SER A 81 -11.73 -7.68 -1.72
N ARG A 82 -11.73 -9.02 -1.70
CA ARG A 82 -10.73 -9.77 -0.93
C ARG A 82 -9.31 -9.55 -1.45
N SER A 83 -9.11 -9.44 -2.76
CA SER A 83 -7.80 -9.20 -3.36
C SER A 83 -7.31 -7.79 -3.08
N GLU A 84 -8.19 -6.78 -3.19
CA GLU A 84 -7.88 -5.40 -2.84
C GLU A 84 -7.39 -5.30 -1.39
N VAL A 85 -8.10 -5.92 -0.45
CA VAL A 85 -7.71 -5.93 0.97
C VAL A 85 -6.37 -6.65 1.16
N ALA A 86 -6.19 -7.82 0.55
CA ALA A 86 -4.96 -8.60 0.69
C ALA A 86 -3.73 -7.84 0.18
N VAL A 87 -3.84 -7.14 -0.96
CA VAL A 87 -2.75 -6.32 -1.50
C VAL A 87 -2.41 -5.15 -0.58
N LEU A 88 -3.42 -4.48 -0.02
CA LEU A 88 -3.19 -3.37 0.91
C LEU A 88 -2.52 -3.87 2.19
N GLU A 89 -2.98 -4.99 2.75
CA GLU A 89 -2.39 -5.62 3.94
C GLU A 89 -0.93 -6.02 3.70
N VAL A 90 -0.63 -6.63 2.54
CA VAL A 90 0.74 -6.95 2.17
C VAL A 90 1.59 -5.67 2.10
N ALA A 91 1.13 -4.64 1.38
CA ALA A 91 1.87 -3.38 1.26
C ALA A 91 2.16 -2.76 2.63
N ALA A 92 1.17 -2.70 3.53
CA ALA A 92 1.35 -2.21 4.90
C ALA A 92 2.34 -3.06 5.70
N SER A 93 2.33 -4.38 5.53
CA SER A 93 3.27 -5.28 6.22
C SER A 93 4.72 -5.11 5.79
N LEU A 94 4.96 -4.74 4.52
CA LEU A 94 6.32 -4.46 4.02
C LEU A 94 6.94 -3.24 4.70
N VAL A 95 6.13 -2.30 5.18
CA VAL A 95 6.54 -1.11 5.92
C VAL A 95 6.53 -1.34 7.45
N GLY A 96 6.17 -2.55 7.90
CA GLY A 96 6.08 -2.92 9.32
C GLY A 96 4.79 -2.47 10.01
N GLY A 97 3.77 -2.05 9.25
CA GLY A 97 2.51 -1.54 9.79
C GLY A 97 1.52 -2.61 10.27
N CYS A 98 1.64 -3.86 9.78
CA CYS A 98 0.79 -4.98 10.21
C CYS A 98 1.42 -6.35 9.89
N ALA A 99 0.91 -7.40 10.52
CA ALA A 99 1.25 -8.79 10.17
C ALA A 99 0.18 -9.36 9.23
N VAL A 100 0.60 -10.07 8.19
CA VAL A 100 -0.31 -10.76 7.27
C VAL A 100 -0.38 -12.25 7.54
N ARG A 101 -1.56 -12.85 7.32
CA ARG A 101 -1.71 -14.30 7.29
C ARG A 101 -1.53 -14.79 5.85
N LEU A 102 -0.36 -15.36 5.56
CA LEU A 102 0.02 -15.78 4.21
C LEU A 102 -1.05 -16.63 3.50
N ARG A 103 -1.67 -17.56 4.23
CA ARG A 103 -2.76 -18.39 3.70
C ARG A 103 -3.93 -17.55 3.17
N GLN A 104 -4.33 -16.50 3.88
CA GLN A 104 -5.44 -15.65 3.46
C GLN A 104 -5.10 -14.82 2.24
N VAL A 105 -3.85 -14.36 2.14
CA VAL A 105 -3.33 -13.66 0.95
C VAL A 105 -3.38 -14.60 -0.25
N VAL A 106 -2.83 -15.82 -0.13
CA VAL A 106 -2.82 -16.81 -1.22
C VAL A 106 -4.24 -17.21 -1.66
N GLU A 107 -5.18 -17.34 -0.74
CA GLU A 107 -6.59 -17.64 -1.06
C GLU A 107 -7.35 -16.45 -1.69
N ALA A 108 -6.83 -15.23 -1.58
CA ALA A 108 -7.50 -14.01 -2.03
C ALA A 108 -7.00 -13.50 -3.40
N LEU A 109 -5.78 -13.87 -3.80
CA LEU A 109 -5.12 -13.35 -4.99
C LEU A 109 -5.17 -14.34 -6.15
N ASP A 110 -5.27 -13.82 -7.37
CA ASP A 110 -4.98 -14.58 -8.57
C ASP A 110 -3.47 -14.70 -8.83
N GLU A 111 -3.09 -15.43 -9.89
CA GLU A 111 -1.68 -15.65 -10.23
C GLU A 111 -0.93 -14.36 -10.59
N ALA A 112 -1.58 -13.43 -11.29
CA ALA A 112 -0.96 -12.17 -11.70
C ALA A 112 -0.75 -11.26 -10.48
N GLU A 113 -1.77 -11.14 -9.63
CA GLU A 113 -1.72 -10.39 -8.37
C GLU A 113 -0.66 -10.98 -7.42
N LEU A 114 -0.58 -12.32 -7.31
CA LEU A 114 0.45 -12.98 -6.49
C LEU A 114 1.86 -12.69 -7.00
N ARG A 115 2.09 -12.68 -8.32
CA ARG A 115 3.40 -12.32 -8.89
C ARG A 115 3.79 -10.88 -8.59
N LEU A 116 2.83 -9.95 -8.54
CA LEU A 116 3.10 -8.56 -8.13
C LEU A 116 3.53 -8.51 -6.67
N VAL A 117 2.82 -9.22 -5.79
CA VAL A 117 3.17 -9.34 -4.37
C VAL A 117 4.56 -9.93 -4.17
N LEU A 118 4.90 -11.02 -4.87
CA LEU A 118 6.22 -11.65 -4.77
C LEU A 118 7.35 -10.70 -5.18
N ARG A 119 7.18 -9.96 -6.28
CA ARG A 119 8.16 -8.94 -6.71
C ARG A 119 8.37 -7.86 -5.65
N ALA A 120 7.30 -7.41 -5.01
CA ALA A 120 7.39 -6.41 -3.94
C ALA A 120 8.11 -6.98 -2.70
N VAL A 121 7.85 -8.24 -2.35
CA VAL A 121 8.56 -8.93 -1.25
C VAL A 121 10.05 -9.08 -1.55
N GLU A 122 10.40 -9.46 -2.78
CA GLU A 122 11.80 -9.56 -3.25
C GLU A 122 12.50 -8.20 -3.17
N GLU A 123 11.89 -7.13 -3.70
CA GLU A 123 12.44 -5.77 -3.65
C GLU A 123 12.68 -5.31 -2.19
N ALA A 124 11.72 -5.55 -1.30
CA ALA A 124 11.85 -5.21 0.12
C ALA A 124 12.89 -6.08 0.87
N ALA A 125 13.17 -7.28 0.39
CA ALA A 125 14.19 -8.15 0.98
C ALA A 125 15.60 -7.76 0.53
N ASP A 126 15.79 -7.42 -0.74
CA ASP A 126 17.10 -7.05 -1.29
C ASP A 126 17.60 -5.73 -0.72
N GLY A 127 16.72 -4.74 -0.54
CA GLY A 127 17.10 -3.46 0.07
C GLY A 127 17.42 -3.52 1.57
N ARG A 128 17.24 -4.67 2.24
CA ARG A 128 17.70 -4.90 3.62
C ARG A 128 19.12 -5.48 3.72
N ARG A 129 19.74 -5.80 2.58
CA ARG A 129 21.09 -6.39 2.52
C ARG A 129 22.21 -5.39 2.22
N THR A 130 21.87 -4.13 1.98
CA THR A 130 22.79 -3.00 1.74
C THR A 130 22.81 -2.07 2.93
#